data_AF-A0A963N7J9-F1
#
_entry.id   AF-A0A963N7J9-F1
#
_cell.length_a   1.000
_cell.length_b   1.000
_cell.length_c   1.000
_cell.angle_alpha   90.00
_cell.angle_beta   90.00
_cell.angle_gamma   90.00
#
_symmetry.space_group_name_H-M   'P 1'
#
loop_
_entity.id
_entity.type
_entity.pdbx_description
1 polymer ?
#
loop_
_entity_poly.entity_id
_entity_poly.type
_entity_poly.pdbx_seq_one_letter_code
_entity_poly.pdbx_strand_id
1 'polypeptide(L)'
;QPQWAAHDRPQPLLIWDVIGDIGLDMAKARADADGPAVDQVLRQDIADMQALKVNRTPGFFVNGTPLRDFGEAPLKALVEQELKKRSSQKTENKAR
;
A
#
# COMPACT_ATOMS: atom_id res chain seq x y z
N GLN A 1 5.73 14.51 5.96
CA GLN A 1 6.61 15.11 4.93
C GLN A 1 6.33 16.60 4.90
N PRO A 2 7.11 17.43 5.62
CA PRO A 2 6.71 18.81 5.92
C PRO A 2 6.82 19.79 4.74
N GLN A 3 7.64 19.51 3.73
CA GLN A 3 7.87 20.45 2.63
C GLN A 3 6.88 20.28 1.46
N TRP A 4 6.71 19.07 0.94
CA TRP A 4 5.92 18.80 -0.27
C TRP A 4 4.53 18.22 0.00
N ALA A 5 4.31 17.62 1.18
CA ALA A 5 3.01 17.08 1.60
C ALA A 5 2.60 17.64 2.97
N ALA A 6 2.76 18.95 3.14
CA ALA A 6 2.25 19.66 4.31
C ALA A 6 0.71 19.51 4.39
N HIS A 7 0.19 19.31 5.60
CA HIS A 7 -1.24 19.00 5.82
C HIS A 7 -2.17 20.10 5.28
N ASP A 8 -1.82 21.37 5.49
CA ASP A 8 -2.69 22.50 5.14
C ASP A 8 -2.43 23.08 3.74
N ARG A 9 -1.24 22.80 3.18
CA ARG A 9 -0.81 23.36 1.89
C ARG A 9 0.10 22.37 1.15
N PRO A 10 -0.46 21.26 0.63
CA PRO A 10 0.32 20.29 -0.12
C PRO A 10 0.90 20.95 -1.38
N GLN A 11 2.16 20.66 -1.68
CA GLN A 11 2.88 21.12 -2.87
C GLN A 11 3.58 19.92 -3.52
N PRO A 12 2.82 18.98 -4.12
CA PRO A 12 3.36 17.69 -4.56
C PRO A 12 4.47 17.81 -5.60
N LEU A 13 4.45 18.87 -6.42
CA LEU A 13 5.47 19.12 -7.44
C LEU A 13 6.86 19.39 -6.85
N LEU A 14 6.97 19.77 -5.57
CA LEU A 14 8.27 19.91 -4.89
C LEU A 14 8.97 18.57 -4.66
N ILE A 15 8.30 17.43 -4.88
CA ILE A 15 8.91 16.11 -4.74
C ILE A 15 10.19 15.99 -5.58
N TRP A 16 10.22 16.62 -6.75
CA TRP A 16 11.36 16.55 -7.67
C TRP A 16 12.61 17.23 -7.13
N ASP A 17 12.43 18.31 -6.36
CA ASP A 17 13.53 19.01 -5.70
C ASP A 17 14.03 18.18 -4.49
N VAL A 18 13.12 17.43 -3.85
CA VAL A 18 13.43 16.60 -2.67
C VAL A 18 14.18 15.32 -3.03
N ILE A 19 13.93 14.74 -4.22
CA ILE A 19 14.54 13.48 -4.64
C ILE A 19 15.68 13.67 -5.65
N GLY A 20 16.00 14.90 -6.05
CA GLY A 20 16.95 15.18 -7.13
C GLY A 20 18.38 14.70 -6.88
N ASP A 21 18.77 14.51 -5.62
CA ASP A 21 20.12 14.14 -5.20
C ASP A 21 20.28 12.68 -4.76
N ILE A 22 19.21 11.86 -4.84
CA ILE A 22 19.24 10.46 -4.37
C ILE A 22 19.82 9.46 -5.40
N GLY A 23 20.35 9.96 -6.53
CA GLY A 23 20.98 9.14 -7.58
C GLY A 23 20.00 8.54 -8.59
N LEU A 24 18.76 9.02 -8.67
CA LEU A 24 17.81 8.64 -9.71
C LEU A 24 18.15 9.28 -11.07
N ASP A 25 17.89 8.55 -12.15
CA ASP A 25 17.74 9.17 -13.47
C ASP A 25 16.44 10.00 -13.47
N MET A 26 16.58 11.31 -13.36
CA MET A 26 15.44 12.22 -13.23
C MET A 26 14.59 12.32 -14.50
N ALA A 27 15.18 12.11 -15.69
CA ALA A 27 14.41 12.10 -16.93
C ALA A 27 13.53 10.84 -16.98
N LYS A 28 14.12 9.69 -16.65
CA LYS A 28 13.37 8.43 -16.55
C LYS A 28 12.32 8.47 -15.44
N ALA A 29 12.64 8.97 -14.25
CA ALA A 29 11.72 9.02 -13.12
C ALA A 29 10.46 9.84 -13.43
N ARG A 30 10.61 10.98 -14.14
CA ARG A 30 9.48 11.78 -14.61
C ARG A 30 8.65 11.04 -15.65
N ALA A 31 9.29 10.43 -16.65
CA ALA A 31 8.60 9.65 -17.67
C ALA A 31 7.86 8.43 -17.10
N ASP A 32 8.45 7.74 -16.13
CA ASP A 32 7.84 6.60 -15.44
C ASP A 32 6.64 7.04 -14.59
N ALA A 33 6.73 8.17 -13.89
CA ALA A 33 5.66 8.71 -13.06
C ALA A 33 4.39 9.01 -13.86
N ASP A 34 4.53 9.48 -15.11
CA ASP A 34 3.44 9.72 -16.05
C ASP A 34 3.13 8.47 -16.93
N GLY A 35 3.78 7.35 -16.64
CA GLY A 35 3.73 6.14 -17.44
C GLY A 35 2.53 5.23 -17.13
N PRO A 36 2.14 4.36 -18.09
CA PRO A 36 0.97 3.49 -17.95
C PRO A 36 1.09 2.47 -16.81
N ALA A 37 2.32 2.14 -16.39
CA ALA A 37 2.56 1.24 -15.26
C ALA A 37 2.15 1.88 -13.92
N VAL A 38 2.51 3.14 -13.70
CA VAL A 38 2.12 3.88 -12.49
C VAL A 38 0.61 4.12 -12.48
N ASP A 39 0.03 4.48 -13.62
CA ASP A 39 -1.42 4.59 -13.79
C ASP A 39 -2.15 3.29 -13.42
N GLN A 40 -1.60 2.13 -13.80
CA GLN A 40 -2.19 0.84 -13.48
C GLN A 40 -2.15 0.55 -11.97
N VAL A 41 -1.02 0.85 -11.32
CA VAL A 41 -0.89 0.70 -9.87
C VAL A 41 -1.91 1.59 -9.14
N LEU A 42 -2.05 2.86 -9.55
CA LEU A 42 -3.04 3.77 -8.97
C LEU A 42 -4.48 3.27 -9.13
N ARG A 43 -4.83 2.71 -10.30
CA ARG A 43 -6.16 2.11 -10.52
C ARG A 43 -6.39 0.90 -9.61
N GLN A 44 -5.37 0.07 -9.40
CA GLN A 44 -5.44 -1.07 -8.50
C GLN A 44 -5.63 -0.61 -7.05
N ASP A 45 -4.86 0.39 -6.60
CA ASP A 45 -4.98 0.94 -5.25
C ASP A 45 -6.40 1.47 -4.98
N ILE A 46 -7.02 2.16 -5.94
CA ILE A 46 -8.41 2.63 -5.84
C ILE A 46 -9.38 1.44 -5.71
N ALA A 47 -9.21 0.40 -6.53
CA ALA A 47 -10.06 -0.79 -6.48
C ALA A 47 -9.94 -1.51 -5.13
N ASP A 48 -8.71 -1.62 -4.60
CA ASP A 48 -8.46 -2.26 -3.31
C ASP A 48 -9.03 -1.44 -2.16
N MET A 49 -8.90 -0.11 -2.18
CA MET A 49 -9.53 0.78 -1.19
C MET A 49 -11.05 0.60 -1.15
N GLN A 50 -11.69 0.46 -2.31
CA GLN A 50 -13.13 0.22 -2.42
C GLN A 50 -13.51 -1.16 -1.89
N ALA A 51 -12.79 -2.21 -2.30
CA ALA A 51 -13.03 -3.58 -1.89
C ALA A 51 -12.87 -3.76 -0.37
N LEU A 52 -11.87 -3.10 0.23
CA LEU A 52 -11.55 -3.14 1.65
C LEU A 52 -12.30 -2.10 2.48
N LYS A 53 -13.12 -1.25 1.85
CA LYS A 53 -13.90 -0.17 2.48
C LYS A 53 -13.02 0.80 3.30
N VAL A 54 -11.84 1.11 2.79
CA VAL A 54 -10.90 2.05 3.43
C VAL A 54 -11.45 3.46 3.30
N ASN A 55 -11.70 4.12 4.44
CA ASN A 55 -12.18 5.50 4.49
C ASN A 55 -11.19 6.47 5.16
N ARG A 56 -10.12 5.96 5.80
CA ARG A 56 -9.07 6.72 6.48
C ARG A 56 -7.77 5.93 6.49
N THR A 57 -6.66 6.64 6.60
CA THR A 57 -5.30 6.09 6.74
C THR A 57 -4.68 6.58 8.06
N PRO A 58 -3.79 5.80 8.73
CA PRO A 58 -3.26 4.50 8.31
C PRO A 58 -4.26 3.35 8.49
N GLY A 59 -4.13 2.30 7.68
CA GLY A 59 -4.87 1.04 7.79
C GLY A 59 -4.04 -0.10 7.21
N PHE A 60 -4.02 -1.25 7.88
CA PHE A 60 -3.29 -2.44 7.45
C PHE A 60 -4.24 -3.63 7.30
N PHE A 61 -3.96 -4.48 6.33
CA PHE A 61 -4.73 -5.69 6.06
C PHE A 61 -3.79 -6.86 5.80
N VAL A 62 -4.21 -8.05 6.21
CA VAL A 62 -3.56 -9.31 5.85
C VAL A 62 -4.62 -10.18 5.18
N ASN A 63 -4.45 -10.49 3.90
CA ASN A 63 -5.41 -11.26 3.09
C ASN A 63 -6.87 -10.74 3.22
N GLY A 64 -7.06 -9.43 3.30
CA GLY A 64 -8.37 -8.79 3.46
C GLY A 64 -8.86 -8.65 4.90
N THR A 65 -8.19 -9.25 5.89
CA THR A 65 -8.52 -9.07 7.31
C THR A 65 -7.83 -7.80 7.85
N PRO A 66 -8.57 -6.83 8.43
CA PRO A 66 -7.98 -5.60 8.94
C PRO A 66 -7.23 -5.80 10.26
N LEU A 67 -6.11 -5.10 10.42
CA LEU A 67 -5.42 -4.96 11.69
C LEU A 67 -6.15 -3.95 12.58
N ARG A 68 -6.67 -4.40 13.71
CA ARG A 68 -7.43 -3.55 14.65
C ARG A 68 -6.53 -2.80 15.62
N ASP A 69 -5.50 -3.48 16.11
CA ASP A 69 -4.51 -2.93 17.04
C ASP A 69 -3.19 -2.72 16.30
N PHE A 70 -2.67 -1.50 16.29
CA PHE A 70 -1.44 -1.18 15.58
C PHE A 70 -0.20 -1.66 16.36
N GLY A 71 0.76 -2.20 15.63
CA GLY A 71 2.05 -2.61 16.17
C GLY A 71 2.59 -3.86 15.49
N GLU A 72 3.89 -4.08 15.65
CA GLU A 72 4.58 -5.25 15.08
C GLU A 72 4.00 -6.57 15.61
N ALA A 73 3.78 -6.67 16.93
CA ALA A 73 3.26 -7.90 17.55
C ALA A 73 1.82 -8.23 17.10
N PRO A 74 0.84 -7.29 17.14
CA PRO A 74 -0.48 -7.52 16.54
C PRO A 74 -0.43 -7.89 15.06
N LEU A 75 0.45 -7.25 14.27
CA LEU A 75 0.61 -7.57 12.85
C LEU A 75 1.11 -9.00 12.65
N LYS A 76 2.15 -9.43 13.39
CA LYS A 76 2.66 -10.81 13.33
C LYS A 76 1.57 -11.83 13.69
N ALA A 77 0.81 -11.58 14.76
CA ALA A 77 -0.27 -12.45 15.16
C ALA A 77 -1.35 -12.60 14.06
N LEU A 78 -1.70 -11.49 13.39
CA LEU A 78 -2.64 -11.50 12.29
C LEU A 78 -2.11 -12.27 11.07
N VAL A 79 -0.82 -12.13 10.73
CA VAL A 79 -0.17 -12.93 9.68
C VAL A 79 -0.26 -14.42 9.99
N GLU A 80 0.11 -14.83 11.19
CA GLU A 80 0.04 -16.24 11.60
C GLU A 80 -1.38 -16.79 11.55
N GLN A 81 -2.37 -15.99 11.96
CA GLN A 81 -3.78 -16.35 11.89
C GLN A 81 -4.22 -16.62 10.44
N GLU A 82 -3.87 -15.72 9.52
CA GLU A 82 -4.25 -15.85 8.11
C GLU A 82 -3.56 -17.02 7.40
N LEU A 83 -2.30 -17.32 7.77
CA LEU A 83 -1.60 -18.50 7.28
C LEU A 83 -2.28 -19.80 7.73
N LYS A 84 -2.73 -19.88 8.99
CA LYS A 84 -3.48 -21.04 9.53
C LYS A 84 -4.84 -21.20 8.85
N LYS A 85 -5.58 -20.11 8.61
CA LYS A 85 -6.84 -20.17 7.86
C LYS A 85 -6.64 -20.76 6.47
N ARG A 86 -5.61 -20.30 5.76
CA ARG A 86 -5.29 -20.75 4.39
C ARG A 86 -4.90 -22.23 4.33
N SER A 87 -4.16 -22.75 5.32
CA SER A 87 -3.79 -24.17 5.36
C SER A 87 -4.98 -25.08 5.64
N SER A 88 -5.90 -24.68 6.53
CA SER A 88 -7.15 -25.39 6.78
C SER A 88 -8.04 -25.42 5.53
N GLN A 89 -8.21 -24.27 4.86
CA GLN A 89 -9.02 -24.17 3.64
C GLN A 89 -8.47 -25.01 2.48
N LYS A 90 -7.13 -25.09 2.35
CA LYS A 90 -6.46 -25.94 1.37
C LYS A 90 -6.68 -27.43 1.65
N THR A 91 -6.76 -27.81 2.93
CA THR A 91 -6.99 -29.19 3.35
C THR A 91 -8.43 -29.61 3.05
N GLU A 92 -9.40 -28.75 3.36
CA GLU A 92 -10.82 -28.98 3.05
C GLU A 92 -11.10 -29.06 1.54
N ASN A 93 -10.49 -28.17 0.74
CA ASN A 93 -10.68 -28.19 -0.71
C ASN A 93 -10.00 -29.38 -1.40
N LYS A 94 -9.02 -30.04 -0.77
CA LYS A 94 -8.38 -31.26 -1.30
C LYS A 94 -9.18 -32.53 -0.96
N ALA A 95 -10.01 -32.48 0.08
CA ALA A 95 -10.81 -33.62 0.55
C ALA A 95 -12.19 -33.71 -0.12
N ARG A 96 -12.55 -32.72 -0.94
CA ARG A 96 -13.73 -32.70 -1.82
C ARG A 96 -13.31 -33.06 -3.24
#